data_AF-A0A061A2B6-F1
#
_entry.id   AF-A0A061A2B6-F1
#
_cell.length_a   1.000
_cell.length_b   1.000
_cell.length_c   1.000
_cell.angle_alpha   90.00
_cell.angle_beta   90.00
_cell.angle_gamma   90.00
#
_symmetry.space_group_name_H-M   'P 1'
#
loop_
_entity.id
_entity.type
_entity.pdbx_description
1 polymer ?
#
loop_
_entity_poly.entity_id
_entity_poly.type
_entity_poly.pdbx_seq_one_letter_code
_entity_poly.pdbx_strand_id
1 'polypeptide(L)'
;MRHPGRIHTLIAHEPVAPRLLPAAERARHEHELADLRRLYARSGLAAALPEIARVLGIDTSGRDAEPGLTPQPINGLRRANFDHFIRHDVTAVLEDTLDAAALAATPTRIVPAVGRTTPKGVFDRRCAYALADALGTDVVELPGGHNGNTSHPSAYAAVLRDLLATHVHAAQP
;
A
#
# COMPACT_ATOMS: atom_id res chain seq x y z
N MET A 1 -7.90 -18.17 0.29
CA MET A 1 -7.98 -17.60 -1.08
C MET A 1 -9.28 -18.04 -1.75
N ARG A 2 -10.18 -17.11 -2.14
CA ARG A 2 -11.51 -17.46 -2.73
C ARG A 2 -11.48 -17.62 -4.26
N HIS A 3 -10.54 -16.98 -4.96
CA HIS A 3 -10.43 -17.01 -6.43
C HIS A 3 -8.96 -17.18 -6.88
N PRO A 4 -8.35 -18.35 -6.63
CA PRO A 4 -6.98 -18.61 -7.07
C PRO A 4 -6.85 -18.52 -8.59
N GLY A 5 -5.69 -18.11 -9.09
CA GLY A 5 -5.37 -18.07 -10.52
C GLY A 5 -5.92 -16.89 -11.31
N ARG A 6 -6.75 -16.02 -10.72
CA ARG A 6 -7.22 -14.78 -11.39
C ARG A 6 -6.15 -13.69 -11.47
N ILE A 7 -5.23 -13.70 -10.52
CA ILE A 7 -4.10 -12.77 -10.46
C ILE A 7 -2.85 -13.59 -10.71
N HIS A 8 -2.17 -13.26 -11.80
CA HIS A 8 -0.88 -13.86 -12.13
C HIS A 8 0.22 -13.30 -11.20
N THR A 9 0.35 -11.97 -11.13
CA THR A 9 1.32 -11.27 -10.27
C THR A 9 0.61 -10.20 -9.45
N LEU A 10 0.90 -10.13 -8.15
CA LEU A 10 0.52 -9.05 -7.26
C LEU A 10 1.79 -8.35 -6.75
N ILE A 11 1.98 -7.08 -7.08
CA ILE A 11 2.98 -6.23 -6.43
C ILE A 11 2.28 -5.55 -5.24
N ALA A 12 2.49 -6.07 -4.05
CA ALA A 12 1.91 -5.57 -2.82
C ALA A 12 2.81 -4.46 -2.26
N HIS A 13 2.71 -3.27 -2.85
CA HIS A 13 3.39 -2.07 -2.35
C HIS A 13 2.67 -1.56 -1.11
N GLU A 14 3.35 -1.65 0.04
CA GLU A 14 2.89 -1.15 1.35
C GLU A 14 1.40 -1.45 1.60
N PRO A 15 1.00 -2.73 1.59
CA PRO A 15 -0.40 -3.09 1.64
C PRO A 15 -1.00 -2.67 2.98
N VAL A 16 -2.15 -2.02 2.94
CA VAL A 16 -2.98 -1.73 4.12
C VAL A 16 -3.65 -3.04 4.56
N ALA A 17 -2.87 -3.94 5.15
CA ALA A 17 -3.30 -5.28 5.55
C ALA A 17 -2.89 -5.61 7.00
N PRO A 18 -3.54 -5.00 8.02
CA PRO A 18 -3.19 -5.17 9.43
C PRO A 18 -3.17 -6.63 9.92
N ARG A 19 -3.89 -7.53 9.24
CA ARG A 19 -3.92 -8.98 9.54
C ARG A 19 -2.57 -9.68 9.39
N LEU A 20 -1.62 -9.07 8.68
CA LEU A 20 -0.25 -9.56 8.58
C LEU A 20 0.59 -9.27 9.84
N LEU A 21 0.15 -8.34 10.68
CA LEU A 21 0.92 -7.88 11.83
C LEU A 21 0.62 -8.69 13.11
N PRO A 22 1.56 -8.73 14.07
CA PRO A 22 1.30 -9.25 15.42
C PRO A 22 0.09 -8.56 16.06
N ALA A 23 -0.65 -9.28 16.91
CA ALA A 23 -1.95 -8.83 17.43
C ALA A 23 -1.93 -7.44 18.08
N ALA A 24 -0.87 -7.11 18.84
CA ALA A 24 -0.73 -5.81 19.49
C ALA A 24 -0.50 -4.66 18.46
N GLU A 25 0.32 -4.88 17.45
CA GLU A 25 0.55 -3.91 16.38
C GLU A 25 -0.70 -3.76 15.52
N ARG A 26 -1.34 -4.88 15.16
CA ARG A 26 -2.62 -4.88 14.43
C ARG A 26 -3.68 -4.04 15.14
N ALA A 27 -3.91 -4.28 16.44
CA ALA A 27 -4.93 -3.56 17.20
C ALA A 27 -4.68 -2.04 17.24
N ARG A 28 -3.41 -1.61 17.34
CA ARG A 28 -3.04 -0.20 17.26
C ARG A 28 -3.43 0.41 15.91
N HIS A 29 -3.15 -0.28 14.81
CA HIS A 29 -3.44 0.24 13.46
C HIS A 29 -4.93 0.19 13.11
N GLU A 30 -5.64 -0.85 13.55
CA GLU A 30 -7.10 -0.89 13.46
C GLU A 30 -7.73 0.31 14.20
N HIS A 31 -7.16 0.72 15.34
CA HIS A 31 -7.58 1.94 16.05
C HIS A 31 -7.30 3.21 15.22
N GLU A 32 -6.09 3.37 14.67
CA GLU A 32 -5.74 4.51 13.80
C GLU A 32 -6.69 4.65 12.60
N LEU A 33 -7.03 3.54 11.95
CA LEU A 33 -7.98 3.50 10.84
C LEU A 33 -9.41 3.87 11.29
N ALA A 34 -9.86 3.33 12.42
CA ALA A 34 -11.16 3.69 12.99
C ALA A 34 -11.21 5.18 13.37
N ASP A 35 -10.13 5.73 13.90
CA ASP A 35 -10.00 7.14 14.29
C ASP A 35 -10.07 8.06 13.09
N LEU A 36 -9.38 7.70 12.02
CA LEU A 36 -9.44 8.40 10.73
C LEU A 36 -10.88 8.47 10.20
N ARG A 37 -11.63 7.37 10.25
CA ARG A 37 -13.05 7.36 9.85
C ARG A 37 -13.90 8.29 10.71
N ARG A 38 -13.69 8.27 12.03
CA ARG A 38 -14.42 9.15 12.95
C ARG A 38 -14.06 10.62 12.72
N LEU A 39 -12.80 10.93 12.45
CA LEU A 39 -12.34 12.28 12.09
C LEU A 39 -13.03 12.75 10.80
N TYR A 40 -13.02 11.92 9.77
CA TYR A 40 -13.67 12.25 8.50
C TYR A 40 -15.18 12.48 8.66
N ALA A 41 -15.87 11.63 9.43
CA ALA A 41 -17.31 11.77 9.67
C ALA A 41 -17.64 13.09 10.40
N ARG A 42 -16.79 13.56 11.32
CA ARG A 42 -17.01 14.79 12.08
C ARG A 42 -16.58 16.06 11.35
N SER A 43 -15.49 15.99 10.59
CA SER A 43 -14.75 17.19 10.14
C SER A 43 -14.46 17.21 8.64
N GLY A 44 -14.90 16.19 7.90
CA GLY A 44 -14.77 16.11 6.46
C GLY A 44 -13.33 15.87 5.96
N LEU A 45 -13.18 15.92 4.63
CA LEU A 45 -11.95 15.52 3.96
C LEU A 45 -10.75 16.42 4.28
N ALA A 46 -10.98 17.73 4.45
CA ALA A 46 -9.91 18.69 4.71
C ALA A 46 -9.14 18.36 6.01
N ALA A 47 -9.85 17.88 7.04
CA ALA A 47 -9.24 17.44 8.29
C ALA A 47 -8.61 16.04 8.18
N ALA A 48 -9.19 15.16 7.37
CA ALA A 48 -8.73 13.78 7.24
C ALA A 48 -7.46 13.62 6.40
N LEU A 49 -7.25 14.45 5.36
CA LEU A 49 -6.10 14.32 4.45
C LEU A 49 -4.73 14.44 5.14
N PRO A 50 -4.47 15.43 6.01
CA PRO A 50 -3.22 15.49 6.76
C PRO A 50 -3.00 14.27 7.65
N GLU A 51 -4.07 13.74 8.24
CA GLU A 51 -3.99 12.55 9.09
C GLU A 51 -3.69 11.29 8.28
N ILE A 52 -4.28 11.14 7.09
CA ILE A 52 -3.92 10.07 6.13
C ILE A 52 -2.44 10.15 5.77
N ALA A 53 -1.94 11.34 5.43
CA ALA A 53 -0.54 11.53 5.10
C ALA A 53 0.37 11.18 6.29
N ARG A 54 -0.01 11.56 7.51
CA ARG A 54 0.74 11.24 8.74
C ARG A 54 0.78 9.73 9.01
N VAL A 55 -0.37 9.05 8.95
CA VAL A 55 -0.49 7.62 9.23
C VAL A 55 0.29 6.77 8.22
N LEU A 56 0.32 7.18 6.95
CA LEU A 56 1.07 6.51 5.87
C LEU A 56 2.51 7.03 5.71
N GLY A 57 2.93 8.01 6.51
CA GLY A 57 4.27 8.59 6.42
C GLY A 57 4.57 9.26 5.07
N ILE A 58 3.56 9.81 4.41
CA ILE A 58 3.70 10.51 3.12
C ILE A 58 4.38 11.86 3.34
N ASP A 59 5.52 12.08 2.68
CA ASP A 59 6.12 13.42 2.57
C ASP A 59 5.33 14.26 1.56
N THR A 60 4.64 15.29 2.07
CA THR A 60 3.87 16.24 1.27
C THR A 60 4.66 17.48 0.88
N SER A 61 5.94 17.58 1.25
CA SER A 61 6.78 18.76 0.94
C SER A 61 7.17 18.85 -0.53
N GLY A 62 7.14 17.73 -1.25
CA GLY A 62 7.52 17.65 -2.67
C GLY A 62 9.02 17.87 -2.92
N ARG A 63 9.85 17.85 -1.88
CA ARG A 63 11.30 18.06 -2.00
C ARG A 63 12.04 16.87 -2.63
N ASP A 64 11.51 15.67 -2.41
CA ASP A 64 12.01 14.41 -2.99
C ASP A 64 11.02 13.94 -4.06
N ALA A 65 11.12 14.52 -5.26
CA ALA A 65 10.24 14.23 -6.38
C ALA A 65 10.93 14.47 -7.73
N GLU A 66 10.55 13.68 -8.74
CA GLU A 66 10.95 13.89 -10.13
C GLU A 66 10.46 15.26 -10.65
N PRO A 67 11.17 15.90 -11.59
CA PRO A 67 10.72 17.12 -12.22
C PRO A 67 9.59 16.87 -13.23
N GLY A 68 8.85 17.91 -13.60
CA GLY A 68 7.86 17.86 -14.69
C GLY A 68 6.59 17.07 -14.35
N LEU A 69 6.28 16.89 -13.06
CA LEU A 69 5.08 16.16 -12.63
C LEU A 69 3.80 16.85 -13.09
N THR A 70 2.84 16.05 -13.52
CA THR A 70 1.47 16.52 -13.76
C THR A 70 0.81 16.84 -12.42
N PRO A 71 0.30 18.08 -12.21
CA PRO A 71 -0.39 18.42 -10.97
C PRO A 71 -1.58 17.50 -10.71
N GLN A 72 -1.68 17.01 -9.46
CA GLN A 72 -2.79 16.19 -8.99
C GLN A 72 -3.58 16.97 -7.94
N PRO A 73 -4.47 17.89 -8.31
CA PRO A 73 -5.31 18.62 -7.35
C PRO A 73 -6.42 17.72 -6.80
N ILE A 74 -6.94 18.02 -5.61
CA ILE A 74 -8.16 17.38 -5.08
C ILE A 74 -9.35 17.95 -5.85
N ASN A 75 -9.75 17.28 -6.93
CA ASN A 75 -10.93 17.62 -7.74
C ASN A 75 -12.18 16.85 -7.27
N GLY A 76 -13.32 17.02 -7.96
CA GLY A 76 -14.58 16.35 -7.59
C GLY A 76 -14.49 14.82 -7.58
N LEU A 77 -13.85 14.23 -8.60
CA LEU A 77 -13.65 12.79 -8.68
C LEU A 77 -12.77 12.26 -7.53
N ARG A 78 -11.65 12.93 -7.24
CA ARG A 78 -10.79 12.52 -6.13
C ARG A 78 -11.47 12.69 -4.78
N ARG A 79 -12.29 13.73 -4.59
CA ARG A 79 -13.14 13.86 -3.39
C ARG A 79 -14.09 12.67 -3.24
N ALA A 80 -14.76 12.27 -4.32
CA ALA A 80 -15.65 11.10 -4.31
C ALA A 80 -14.88 9.80 -4.02
N ASN A 81 -13.69 9.62 -4.60
CA ASN A 81 -12.86 8.44 -4.33
C ASN A 81 -12.38 8.40 -2.88
N PHE A 82 -11.99 9.54 -2.29
CA PHE A 82 -11.62 9.60 -0.87
C PHE A 82 -12.83 9.36 0.05
N ASP A 83 -14.00 9.90 -0.28
CA ASP A 83 -15.24 9.60 0.46
C ASP A 83 -15.51 8.09 0.45
N HIS A 84 -15.44 7.46 -0.72
CA HIS A 84 -15.63 6.02 -0.86
C HIS A 84 -14.60 5.23 -0.05
N PHE A 85 -13.31 5.53 -0.23
CA PHE A 85 -12.21 4.88 0.47
C PHE A 85 -12.40 4.94 2.00
N ILE A 86 -12.65 6.13 2.55
CA ILE A 86 -12.75 6.30 4.00
C ILE A 86 -14.02 5.62 4.55
N ARG A 87 -15.14 5.69 3.84
CA ARG A 87 -16.40 5.10 4.31
C ARG A 87 -16.44 3.58 4.18
N HIS A 88 -15.93 3.06 3.07
CA HIS A 88 -16.11 1.66 2.66
C HIS A 88 -14.82 0.87 2.75
N ASP A 89 -13.76 1.27 2.04
CA ASP A 89 -12.53 0.47 1.98
C ASP A 89 -11.85 0.34 3.34
N VAL A 90 -11.85 1.39 4.16
CA VAL A 90 -11.32 1.28 5.52
C VAL A 90 -12.12 0.28 6.37
N THR A 91 -13.45 0.18 6.18
CA THR A 91 -14.25 -0.87 6.84
C THR A 91 -13.83 -2.25 6.35
N ALA A 92 -13.66 -2.41 5.04
CA ALA A 92 -13.25 -3.68 4.45
C ALA A 92 -11.89 -4.15 4.98
N VAL A 93 -10.95 -3.22 5.17
CA VAL A 93 -9.64 -3.50 5.81
C VAL A 93 -9.80 -3.94 7.27
N LEU A 94 -10.65 -3.25 8.04
CA LEU A 94 -10.88 -3.57 9.46
C LEU A 94 -11.58 -4.92 9.65
N GLU A 95 -12.44 -5.30 8.73
CA GLU A 95 -13.21 -6.56 8.75
C GLU A 95 -12.51 -7.71 8.02
N ASP A 96 -11.34 -7.45 7.42
CA ASP A 96 -10.63 -8.43 6.62
C ASP A 96 -10.24 -9.67 7.44
N THR A 97 -10.51 -10.84 6.85
CA THR A 97 -10.20 -12.14 7.43
C THR A 97 -9.00 -12.79 6.76
N LEU A 98 -8.09 -12.01 6.15
CA LEU A 98 -6.89 -12.50 5.49
C LEU A 98 -6.17 -13.56 6.33
N ASP A 99 -5.96 -14.71 5.71
CA ASP A 99 -5.14 -15.80 6.21
C ASP A 99 -3.76 -15.68 5.57
N ALA A 100 -2.80 -15.17 6.35
CA ALA A 100 -1.43 -14.96 5.91
C ALA A 100 -0.75 -16.28 5.49
N ALA A 101 -1.08 -17.40 6.15
CA ALA A 101 -0.48 -18.69 5.83
C ALA A 101 -0.94 -19.21 4.47
N ALA A 102 -2.19 -18.92 4.09
CA ALA A 102 -2.73 -19.28 2.78
C ALA A 102 -2.08 -18.50 1.62
N LEU A 103 -1.37 -17.40 1.89
CA LEU A 103 -0.65 -16.64 0.87
C LEU A 103 0.57 -17.41 0.34
N ALA A 104 1.24 -18.20 1.16
CA ALA A 104 2.39 -19.00 0.70
C ALA A 104 1.98 -20.16 -0.23
N ALA A 105 0.73 -20.61 -0.12
CA ALA A 105 0.20 -21.73 -0.91
C ALA A 105 -0.46 -21.30 -2.24
N THR A 106 -0.51 -19.99 -2.54
CA THR A 106 -1.16 -19.49 -3.76
C THR A 106 -0.28 -19.67 -5.00
N PRO A 107 -0.86 -19.97 -6.19
CA PRO A 107 -0.12 -19.91 -7.44
C PRO A 107 0.18 -18.46 -7.89
N THR A 108 -0.40 -17.45 -7.25
CA THR A 108 -0.13 -16.03 -7.56
C THR A 108 1.28 -15.68 -7.13
N ARG A 109 2.07 -15.10 -8.03
CA ARG A 109 3.35 -14.50 -7.66
C ARG A 109 3.10 -13.21 -6.86
N ILE A 110 3.36 -13.25 -5.56
CA ILE A 110 3.24 -12.07 -4.69
C ILE A 110 4.63 -11.46 -4.50
N VAL A 111 4.77 -10.17 -4.81
CA VAL A 111 5.98 -9.38 -4.65
C VAL A 111 5.71 -8.31 -3.60
N PRO A 112 6.19 -8.49 -2.36
CA PRO A 112 6.12 -7.44 -1.34
C PRO A 112 7.02 -6.27 -1.75
N ALA A 113 6.52 -5.05 -1.62
CA ALA A 113 7.29 -3.88 -1.99
C ALA A 113 7.11 -2.71 -1.00
N VAL A 114 8.14 -1.87 -0.89
CA VAL A 114 8.15 -0.66 -0.07
C VAL A 114 8.76 0.51 -0.82
N GLY A 115 8.38 1.73 -0.46
CA GLY A 115 9.12 2.92 -0.86
C GLY A 115 10.47 2.99 -0.13
N ARG A 116 11.54 3.33 -0.84
CA ARG A 116 12.88 3.57 -0.27
C ARG A 116 12.85 4.58 0.88
N THR A 117 12.05 5.63 0.75
CA THR A 117 11.99 6.72 1.74
C THR A 117 10.80 6.62 2.69
N THR A 118 9.96 5.58 2.58
CA THR A 118 8.86 5.36 3.53
C THR A 118 9.42 5.13 4.94
N PRO A 119 8.95 5.86 5.97
CA PRO A 119 9.45 5.73 7.34
C PRO A 119 9.36 4.29 7.88
N LYS A 120 10.39 3.84 8.60
CA LYS A 120 10.44 2.45 9.13
C LYS A 120 9.33 2.11 10.13
N GLY A 121 8.75 3.12 10.76
CA GLY A 121 7.74 2.97 11.81
C GLY A 121 6.30 2.93 11.33
N VAL A 122 6.01 3.22 10.05
CA VAL A 122 4.64 3.18 9.54
C VAL A 122 4.19 1.76 9.23
N PHE A 123 2.90 1.51 9.42
CA PHE A 123 2.33 0.17 9.52
C PHE A 123 2.27 -0.56 8.19
N ASP A 124 1.99 0.16 7.13
CA ASP A 124 1.87 -0.31 5.76
C ASP A 124 3.23 -0.81 5.24
N ARG A 125 4.32 -0.12 5.59
CA ARG A 125 5.68 -0.63 5.41
C ARG A 125 5.89 -1.92 6.20
N ARG A 126 5.48 -1.96 7.46
CA ARG A 126 5.59 -3.16 8.31
C ARG A 126 4.78 -4.35 7.75
N CYS A 127 3.61 -4.09 7.17
CA CYS A 127 2.80 -5.10 6.49
C CYS A 127 3.54 -5.71 5.30
N ALA A 128 4.25 -4.91 4.50
CA ALA A 128 5.05 -5.43 3.39
C ALA A 128 6.19 -6.35 3.87
N TYR A 129 6.88 -6.01 4.97
CA TYR A 129 7.89 -6.89 5.57
C TYR A 129 7.29 -8.16 6.15
N ALA A 130 6.17 -8.07 6.87
CA ALA A 130 5.48 -9.25 7.39
C ALA A 130 4.98 -10.18 6.27
N LEU A 131 4.58 -9.61 5.13
CA LEU A 131 4.24 -10.38 3.93
C LEU A 131 5.47 -11.09 3.34
N ALA A 132 6.61 -10.40 3.25
CA ALA A 132 7.87 -10.99 2.82
C ALA A 132 8.30 -12.16 3.72
N ASP A 133 8.24 -11.98 5.03
CA ASP A 133 8.54 -13.04 6.00
C ASP A 133 7.62 -14.25 5.82
N ALA A 134 6.32 -14.03 5.63
CA ALA A 134 5.33 -15.09 5.42
C ALA A 134 5.55 -15.87 4.11
N LEU A 135 6.13 -15.22 3.09
CA LEU A 135 6.42 -15.81 1.78
C LEU A 135 7.83 -16.39 1.67
N GLY A 136 8.72 -16.09 2.63
CA GLY A 136 10.14 -16.43 2.54
C GLY A 136 10.84 -15.72 1.39
N THR A 137 10.46 -14.47 1.09
CA THR A 137 11.04 -13.64 0.02
C THR A 137 11.58 -12.33 0.56
N ASP A 138 12.38 -11.63 -0.25
CA ASP A 138 12.82 -10.27 0.07
C ASP A 138 11.79 -9.22 -0.36
N VAL A 139 11.76 -8.10 0.37
CA VAL A 139 10.99 -6.91 -0.03
C VAL A 139 11.71 -6.20 -1.17
N VAL A 140 10.95 -5.78 -2.18
CA VAL A 140 11.46 -4.91 -3.25
C VAL A 140 11.34 -3.44 -2.87
N GLU A 141 12.41 -2.67 -3.08
CA GLU A 141 12.39 -1.23 -2.85
C GLU A 141 12.07 -0.44 -4.14
N LEU A 142 10.97 0.29 -4.08
CA LEU A 142 10.49 1.19 -5.13
C LEU A 142 10.95 2.64 -4.86
N PRO A 143 11.21 3.45 -5.89
CA PRO A 143 11.59 4.86 -5.74
C PRO A 143 10.54 5.68 -4.95
N GLY A 144 11.03 6.64 -4.14
CA GLY A 144 10.19 7.48 -3.28
C GLY A 144 9.67 6.76 -2.03
N GLY A 145 8.64 7.33 -1.40
CA GLY A 145 7.95 6.77 -0.24
C GLY A 145 6.64 6.09 -0.63
N HIS A 146 5.64 6.12 0.27
CA HIS A 146 4.30 5.58 0.00
C HIS A 146 3.65 6.17 -1.25
N ASN A 147 3.91 7.44 -1.54
CA ASN A 147 3.45 8.13 -2.74
C ASN A 147 4.42 8.03 -3.94
N GLY A 148 5.36 7.08 -3.93
CA GLY A 148 6.44 6.93 -4.92
C GLY A 148 5.96 6.86 -6.37
N ASN A 149 4.80 6.27 -6.62
CA ASN A 149 4.17 6.25 -7.94
C ASN A 149 3.76 7.63 -8.47
N THR A 150 3.62 8.62 -7.58
CA THR A 150 3.27 10.01 -7.93
C THR A 150 4.44 10.96 -7.80
N SER A 151 5.37 10.73 -6.86
CA SER A 151 6.58 11.54 -6.71
C SER A 151 7.69 11.14 -7.68
N HIS A 152 7.79 9.85 -8.03
CA HIS A 152 8.83 9.30 -8.91
C HIS A 152 8.24 8.43 -10.03
N PRO A 153 7.25 8.90 -10.80
CA PRO A 153 6.50 8.06 -11.73
C PRO A 153 7.37 7.34 -12.77
N SER A 154 8.43 7.99 -13.28
CA SER A 154 9.28 7.43 -14.33
C SER A 154 10.16 6.31 -13.78
N ALA A 155 10.86 6.58 -12.68
CA ALA A 155 11.70 5.59 -12.01
C ALA A 155 10.87 4.45 -11.41
N TYR A 156 9.72 4.75 -10.82
CA TYR A 156 8.79 3.74 -10.28
C TYR A 156 8.31 2.81 -11.39
N ALA A 157 7.88 3.37 -12.53
CA ALA A 157 7.47 2.57 -13.69
C ALA A 157 8.61 1.72 -14.28
N ALA A 158 9.85 2.20 -14.27
CA ALA A 158 11.01 1.43 -14.72
C ALA A 158 11.18 0.15 -13.87
N VAL A 159 11.18 0.29 -12.54
CA VAL A 159 11.29 -0.87 -11.63
C VAL A 159 10.10 -1.83 -11.79
N LEU A 160 8.88 -1.31 -11.96
CA LEU A 160 7.71 -2.17 -12.22
C LEU A 160 7.87 -2.98 -13.52
N ARG A 161 8.35 -2.36 -14.60
CA ARG A 161 8.57 -3.07 -15.87
C ARG A 161 9.59 -4.18 -15.73
N ASP A 162 10.70 -3.91 -15.04
CA ASP A 162 11.73 -4.92 -14.79
C ASP A 162 11.16 -6.10 -13.98
N LEU A 163 10.46 -5.82 -12.88
CA LEU A 163 9.82 -6.85 -12.04
C LEU A 163 8.83 -7.74 -12.80
N LEU A 164 8.11 -7.15 -13.76
CA LEU A 164 7.14 -7.86 -14.58
C LEU A 164 7.83 -8.65 -15.72
N ALA A 165 8.95 -8.14 -16.26
CA ALA A 165 9.71 -8.79 -17.32
C ALA A 165 10.54 -9.99 -16.83
N THR A 166 11.08 -9.96 -15.60
CA THR A 166 11.88 -11.07 -15.03
C THR A 166 11.12 -12.40 -15.00
N HIS A 167 9.79 -12.36 -14.96
CA HIS A 167 8.97 -13.57 -14.97
C HIS A 167 8.81 -14.18 -16.37
N VAL A 168 8.88 -13.37 -17.44
CA VAL A 168 8.72 -13.86 -18.82
C VAL A 168 9.88 -14.78 -19.22
N HIS A 169 11.08 -14.59 -18.63
CA HIS A 169 12.28 -15.35 -18.98
C HIS A 169 12.44 -16.65 -18.17
N ALA A 170 11.80 -16.78 -17.01
CA ALA A 170 11.85 -18.02 -16.21
C ALA A 170 10.84 -19.09 -16.68
N ALA A 171 9.99 -18.77 -17.66
CA ALA A 171 8.91 -19.62 -18.16
C ALA A 171 9.21 -20.29 -19.53
N GLN A 172 10.47 -20.30 -19.99
CA GLN A 172 10.87 -21.08 -21.16
C GLN A 172 11.57 -22.38 -20.73
N PRO A 173 10.98 -23.57 -21.03
CA PRO A 173 11.66 -24.86 -20.86
C PRO A 173 12.75 -25.09 -21.91
#